data_AF-F8C608-F1
#
_entry.id   AF-F8C608-F1
#
_cell.length_a   1.000
_cell.length_b   1.000
_cell.length_c   1.000
_cell.angle_alpha   90.00
_cell.angle_beta   90.00
_cell.angle_gamma   90.00
#
_symmetry.space_group_name_H-M   'P 1'
#
loop_
_entity.id
_entity.type
_entity.pdbx_description
1 polymer ?
#
loop_
_entity_poly.entity_id
_entity_poly.type
_entity_poly.pdbx_seq_one_letter_code
_entity_poly.pdbx_strand_id
1 'polypeptide(L)'
;MDIEGAKRIILYVVEKTKHRWDQYYEDWENIDEVFLRRGYEQGGFECWKFIGLLKEQGICSINSIGQILDKLDIQKNKKYNRNFAGSISSPLYQSMKNGEYGIEGYKFYKCVENYLEKEENKKGNSFWKLLWYMLVCCNYLKNNYNASFSYFLKKKYCEYKKIPDITDSDFLNISPEDWEEFKKIKKPWKELYGIGENIFDFIVGDIKEAQFAINSFKLDSANKHFLKITGISKLIGDLNEKNVINFLKKLNLPYTLREINKGIYTYCSKTESSNFGFCRNKTICKKCGISDICEKNF
;
A
#
# COMPACT_ATOMS: atom_id res chain seq x y z
N MET A 1 13.04 -31.81 3.22
CA MET A 1 12.72 -30.85 2.13
C MET A 1 13.88 -30.85 1.14
N ASP A 2 13.60 -30.81 -0.17
CA ASP A 2 14.59 -30.64 -1.25
C ASP A 2 14.21 -29.49 -2.20
N ILE A 3 15.08 -29.18 -3.17
CA ILE A 3 14.87 -28.05 -4.11
C ILE A 3 13.60 -28.24 -4.95
N GLU A 4 13.33 -29.45 -5.43
CA GLU A 4 12.18 -29.73 -6.30
C GLU A 4 10.86 -29.63 -5.52
N GLY A 5 10.83 -30.13 -4.29
CA GLY A 5 9.73 -29.94 -3.36
C GLY A 5 9.47 -28.46 -3.07
N ALA A 6 10.52 -27.68 -2.82
CA ALA A 6 10.39 -26.23 -2.62
C ALA A 6 9.80 -25.52 -3.85
N LYS A 7 10.26 -25.87 -5.06
CA LYS A 7 9.71 -25.34 -6.32
C LYS A 7 8.23 -25.65 -6.46
N ARG A 8 7.85 -26.92 -6.31
CA ARG A 8 6.45 -27.38 -6.42
C ARG A 8 5.54 -26.68 -5.40
N ILE A 9 6.02 -26.53 -4.16
CA ILE A 9 5.28 -25.83 -3.10
C ILE A 9 5.02 -24.37 -3.47
N ILE A 10 6.07 -23.63 -3.86
CA ILE A 10 5.92 -22.22 -4.18
C ILE A 10 5.05 -22.04 -5.43
N LEU A 11 5.28 -22.84 -6.47
CA LEU A 11 4.48 -22.78 -7.69
C LEU A 11 2.99 -23.03 -7.42
N TYR A 12 2.67 -24.08 -6.65
CA TYR A 12 1.29 -24.36 -6.26
C TYR A 12 0.66 -23.19 -5.51
N VAL A 13 1.38 -22.60 -4.55
CA VAL A 13 0.87 -21.51 -3.72
C VAL A 13 0.58 -20.27 -4.54
N VAL A 14 1.50 -19.90 -5.43
CA VAL A 14 1.34 -18.74 -6.31
C VAL A 14 0.16 -18.96 -7.27
N GLU A 15 0.07 -20.12 -7.92
CA GLU A 15 -1.04 -20.47 -8.81
C GLU A 15 -2.40 -20.47 -8.08
N LYS A 16 -2.47 -21.13 -6.92
CA LYS A 16 -3.71 -21.28 -6.17
C LYS A 16 -4.30 -19.94 -5.75
N THR A 17 -3.45 -18.95 -5.52
CA THR A 17 -3.83 -17.61 -5.05
C THR A 17 -3.89 -16.58 -6.18
N LYS A 18 -3.59 -16.97 -7.43
CA LYS A 18 -3.46 -16.07 -8.59
C LYS A 18 -4.63 -15.13 -8.80
N HIS A 19 -5.84 -15.68 -8.92
CA HIS A 19 -7.06 -14.89 -9.09
C HIS A 19 -7.27 -13.80 -8.01
N ARG A 20 -6.64 -13.93 -6.83
CA ARG A 20 -6.73 -12.96 -5.76
C ARG A 20 -5.58 -11.96 -5.78
N TRP A 21 -4.33 -12.40 -5.91
CA TRP A 21 -3.21 -11.46 -5.91
C TRP A 21 -3.07 -10.66 -7.20
N ASP A 22 -3.61 -11.15 -8.31
CA ASP A 22 -3.65 -10.44 -9.58
C ASP A 22 -4.51 -9.16 -9.49
N GLN A 23 -5.55 -9.19 -8.63
CA GLN A 23 -6.40 -8.04 -8.33
C GLN A 23 -5.66 -6.92 -7.57
N TYR A 24 -4.45 -7.18 -7.08
CA TYR A 24 -3.68 -6.17 -6.35
C TYR A 24 -2.83 -5.29 -7.27
N TYR A 25 -2.69 -5.64 -8.55
CA TYR A 25 -1.95 -4.81 -9.49
C TYR A 25 -2.63 -3.47 -9.70
N GLU A 26 -1.80 -2.46 -9.92
CA GLU A 26 -2.21 -1.10 -10.24
C GLU A 26 -1.47 -0.66 -11.48
N ASP A 27 -2.10 0.25 -12.23
CA ASP A 27 -1.49 0.88 -13.40
C ASP A 27 -0.85 2.20 -13.00
N TRP A 28 0.32 2.50 -13.56
CA TRP A 28 1.03 3.76 -13.28
C TRP A 28 0.17 5.00 -13.55
N GLU A 29 -0.65 4.97 -14.60
CA GLU A 29 -1.55 6.08 -14.93
C GLU A 29 -2.56 6.42 -13.82
N ASN A 30 -2.86 5.45 -12.94
CA ASN A 30 -3.82 5.59 -11.84
C ASN A 30 -3.14 5.90 -10.49
N ILE A 31 -1.81 6.11 -10.47
CA ILE A 31 -1.03 6.16 -9.22
C ILE A 31 -1.45 7.27 -8.25
N ASP A 32 -2.03 8.36 -8.74
CA ASP A 32 -2.54 9.45 -7.89
C ASP A 32 -3.80 9.03 -7.12
N GLU A 33 -4.69 8.24 -7.72
CA GLU A 33 -5.83 7.65 -7.02
C GLU A 33 -5.35 6.54 -6.06
N VAL A 34 -4.42 5.71 -6.51
CA VAL A 34 -3.82 4.65 -5.68
C VAL A 34 -3.18 5.25 -4.44
N PHE A 35 -2.50 6.39 -4.57
CA PHE A 35 -1.96 7.15 -3.45
C PHE A 35 -3.05 7.54 -2.44
N LEU A 36 -4.19 8.09 -2.90
CA LEU A 36 -5.31 8.44 -2.01
C LEU A 36 -5.91 7.21 -1.33
N ARG A 37 -6.10 6.12 -2.08
CA ARG A 37 -6.72 4.89 -1.57
C ARG A 37 -5.83 4.16 -0.58
N ARG A 38 -4.60 3.87 -0.97
CA ARG A 38 -3.67 3.03 -0.18
C ARG A 38 -2.93 3.84 0.87
N GLY A 39 -2.69 5.13 0.62
CA GLY A 39 -1.98 6.01 1.54
C GLY A 39 -2.67 6.15 2.89
N TYR A 40 -3.99 6.00 2.95
CA TYR A 40 -4.78 6.17 4.18
C TYR A 40 -5.55 4.91 4.61
N GLU A 41 -5.33 3.78 3.94
CA GLU A 41 -5.84 2.45 4.34
C GLU A 41 -5.01 1.91 5.53
N GLN A 42 -5.23 2.49 6.72
CA GLN A 42 -4.40 2.25 7.91
C GLN A 42 -5.23 2.24 9.20
N GLY A 43 -4.73 1.57 10.24
CA GLY A 43 -5.33 1.64 11.59
C GLY A 43 -6.77 1.12 11.67
N GLY A 44 -7.18 0.27 10.72
CA GLY A 44 -8.53 -0.27 10.59
C GLY A 44 -9.54 0.65 9.88
N PHE A 45 -9.09 1.76 9.30
CA PHE A 45 -9.91 2.59 8.43
C PHE A 45 -10.03 1.93 7.04
N GLU A 46 -11.26 1.62 6.63
CA GLU A 46 -11.59 1.15 5.27
C GLU A 46 -11.64 2.33 4.28
N CYS A 47 -10.47 2.92 4.02
CA CYS A 47 -10.31 4.09 3.16
C CYS A 47 -10.82 3.84 1.74
N TRP A 48 -10.67 2.63 1.21
CA TRP A 48 -11.21 2.26 -0.10
C TRP A 48 -12.71 2.54 -0.27
N LYS A 49 -13.53 2.39 0.78
CA LYS A 49 -14.96 2.75 0.76
C LYS A 49 -15.15 4.26 0.77
N PHE A 50 -14.33 4.97 1.54
CA PHE A 50 -14.35 6.43 1.59
C PHE A 50 -13.95 7.07 0.26
N ILE A 51 -12.95 6.51 -0.43
CA ILE A 51 -12.59 6.89 -1.81
C ILE A 51 -13.79 6.74 -2.75
N GLY A 52 -14.60 5.68 -2.61
CA GLY A 52 -15.85 5.52 -3.37
C GLY A 52 -16.79 6.73 -3.22
N LEU A 53 -17.00 7.19 -1.99
CA LEU A 53 -17.82 8.38 -1.72
C LEU A 53 -17.22 9.66 -2.32
N LEU A 54 -15.90 9.82 -2.26
CA LEU A 54 -15.22 10.96 -2.89
C LEU A 54 -15.41 10.96 -4.41
N LYS A 55 -15.42 9.78 -5.05
CA LYS A 55 -15.70 9.65 -6.48
C LYS A 55 -17.13 10.02 -6.81
N GLU A 56 -18.10 9.53 -6.04
CA GLU A 56 -19.52 9.87 -6.20
C GLU A 56 -19.78 11.38 -6.10
N GLN A 57 -19.03 12.08 -5.24
CA GLN A 57 -19.12 13.53 -5.09
C GLN A 57 -18.28 14.32 -6.12
N GLY A 58 -17.50 13.63 -6.96
CA GLY A 58 -16.63 14.22 -7.97
C GLY A 58 -15.45 15.00 -7.39
N ILE A 59 -14.94 14.61 -6.21
CA ILE A 59 -13.81 15.26 -5.53
C ILE A 59 -12.64 14.31 -5.26
N CYS A 60 -12.65 13.11 -5.85
CA CYS A 60 -11.57 12.13 -5.71
C CYS A 60 -10.33 12.51 -6.55
N SER A 61 -9.69 13.62 -6.22
CA SER A 61 -8.40 14.03 -6.79
C SER A 61 -7.56 14.76 -5.73
N ILE A 62 -6.24 14.69 -5.87
CA ILE A 62 -5.30 15.43 -5.01
C ILE A 62 -5.60 16.95 -5.10
N ASN A 63 -5.96 17.44 -6.28
CA ASN A 63 -6.27 18.86 -6.48
C ASN A 63 -7.53 19.28 -5.69
N SER A 64 -8.65 18.58 -5.91
CA SER A 64 -9.93 18.90 -5.26
C SER A 64 -9.85 18.79 -3.74
N ILE A 65 -9.21 17.73 -3.22
CA ILE A 65 -9.03 17.56 -1.78
C ILE A 65 -8.06 18.62 -1.23
N GLY A 66 -7.00 18.93 -1.96
CA GLY A 66 -6.00 19.91 -1.55
C GLY A 66 -6.54 21.34 -1.46
N GLN A 67 -7.48 21.70 -2.33
CA GLN A 67 -8.13 23.02 -2.34
C GLN A 67 -8.93 23.32 -1.07
N ILE A 68 -9.44 22.29 -0.38
CA ILE A 68 -10.24 22.44 0.84
C ILE A 68 -9.48 23.24 1.90
N LEU A 69 -8.15 23.13 1.97
CA LEU A 69 -7.34 23.83 2.97
C LEU A 69 -6.68 25.12 2.46
N ASP A 70 -7.05 25.64 1.29
CA ASP A 70 -6.42 26.83 0.70
C ASP A 70 -6.51 28.08 1.59
N LYS A 71 -7.61 28.21 2.34
CA LYS A 71 -7.84 29.34 3.25
C LYS A 71 -7.18 29.16 4.62
N LEU A 72 -6.60 27.99 4.90
CA LEU A 72 -5.97 27.71 6.18
C LEU A 72 -4.45 27.90 6.07
N ASP A 73 -3.84 28.61 7.03
CA ASP A 73 -2.37 28.63 7.16
C ASP A 73 -1.88 27.26 7.67
N ILE A 74 -1.65 26.34 6.74
CA ILE A 74 -1.20 24.97 7.02
C ILE A 74 0.21 24.94 7.61
N GLN A 75 1.08 25.93 7.31
CA GLN A 75 2.44 25.93 7.84
C GLN A 75 2.44 26.03 9.37
N LYS A 76 1.51 26.81 9.93
CA LYS A 76 1.34 26.93 11.38
C LYS A 76 0.44 25.85 11.99
N ASN A 77 -0.47 25.27 11.21
CA ASN A 77 -1.53 24.39 11.72
C ASN A 77 -1.41 22.92 11.29
N LYS A 78 -0.25 22.49 10.78
CA LYS A 78 -0.06 21.16 10.17
C LYS A 78 -0.31 19.96 11.11
N LYS A 79 -0.09 20.15 12.41
CA LYS A 79 -0.20 19.08 13.40
C LYS A 79 -1.67 18.78 13.68
N TYR A 80 -2.04 17.50 13.64
CA TYR A 80 -3.39 17.06 13.98
C TYR A 80 -3.78 17.52 15.40
N ASN A 81 -4.92 18.18 15.49
CA ASN A 81 -5.54 18.61 16.74
C ASN A 81 -6.95 17.99 16.85
N ARG A 82 -7.15 17.16 17.87
CA ARG A 82 -8.42 16.45 18.10
C ARG A 82 -9.59 17.42 18.35
N ASN A 83 -9.37 18.54 19.01
CA ASN A 83 -10.45 19.51 19.28
C ASN A 83 -10.89 20.24 18.01
N PHE A 84 -10.00 20.33 17.01
CA PHE A 84 -10.28 21.02 15.75
C PHE A 84 -10.87 20.10 14.68
N ALA A 85 -10.39 18.85 14.60
CA ALA A 85 -10.68 17.92 13.51
C ALA A 85 -11.01 16.49 13.96
N GLY A 86 -11.36 16.27 15.24
CA GLY A 86 -11.48 14.94 15.85
C GLY A 86 -12.89 14.34 15.92
N SER A 87 -13.89 15.00 15.35
CA SER A 87 -15.28 14.55 15.25
C SER A 87 -16.01 15.30 14.15
N ILE A 88 -17.13 14.77 13.67
CA ILE A 88 -18.01 15.47 12.71
C ILE A 88 -18.55 16.79 13.28
N SER A 89 -18.66 16.89 14.61
CA SER A 89 -19.05 18.09 15.35
C SER A 89 -17.89 19.07 15.61
N SER A 90 -16.66 18.72 15.25
CA SER A 90 -15.49 19.59 15.48
C SER A 90 -15.53 20.83 14.56
N PRO A 91 -14.86 21.93 14.93
CA PRO A 91 -14.87 23.19 14.18
C PRO A 91 -14.58 23.02 12.68
N LEU A 92 -13.56 22.24 12.31
CA LEU A 92 -13.20 22.01 10.91
C LEU A 92 -14.41 21.54 10.08
N TYR A 93 -15.11 20.51 10.55
CA TYR A 93 -16.21 19.89 9.82
C TYR A 93 -17.49 20.72 9.86
N GLN A 94 -17.74 21.45 10.94
CA GLN A 94 -18.86 22.40 11.00
C GLN A 94 -18.64 23.58 10.04
N SER A 95 -17.42 24.12 9.96
CA SER A 95 -17.05 25.12 8.95
C SER A 95 -17.18 24.59 7.52
N MET A 96 -16.79 23.34 7.27
CA MET A 96 -17.01 22.68 5.95
C MET A 96 -18.50 22.56 5.61
N LYS A 97 -19.32 22.12 6.58
CA LYS A 97 -20.79 22.04 6.44
C LYS A 97 -21.41 23.40 6.10
N ASN A 98 -20.90 24.47 6.70
CA ASN A 98 -21.38 25.83 6.50
C ASN A 98 -20.81 26.50 5.23
N GLY A 99 -19.97 25.81 4.46
CA GLY A 99 -19.43 26.29 3.18
C GLY A 99 -18.20 27.20 3.29
N GLU A 100 -17.61 27.36 4.47
CA GLU A 100 -16.43 28.23 4.67
C GLU A 100 -15.22 27.76 3.82
N TYR A 101 -15.12 26.45 3.61
CA TYR A 101 -14.11 25.77 2.78
C TYR A 101 -14.56 25.50 1.34
N GLY A 102 -15.56 26.21 0.84
CA GLY A 102 -16.03 26.08 -0.55
C GLY A 102 -16.82 24.79 -0.82
N ILE A 103 -17.11 24.54 -2.10
CA ILE A 103 -17.95 23.41 -2.51
C ILE A 103 -17.25 22.07 -2.28
N GLU A 104 -15.94 22.00 -2.46
CA GLU A 104 -15.11 20.82 -2.18
C GLU A 104 -15.15 20.48 -0.70
N GLY A 105 -15.06 21.48 0.18
CA GLY A 105 -15.16 21.29 1.63
C GLY A 105 -16.53 20.76 2.04
N TYR A 106 -17.61 21.33 1.50
CA TYR A 106 -18.97 20.84 1.74
C TYR A 106 -19.16 19.38 1.27
N LYS A 107 -18.71 19.06 0.05
CA LYS A 107 -18.76 17.70 -0.49
C LYS A 107 -17.93 16.71 0.33
N PHE A 108 -16.77 17.12 0.82
CA PHE A 108 -15.96 16.30 1.71
C PHE A 108 -16.67 16.05 3.04
N TYR A 109 -17.28 17.07 3.64
CA TYR A 109 -18.14 16.90 4.82
C TYR A 109 -19.24 15.87 4.57
N LYS A 110 -19.93 15.94 3.42
CA LYS A 110 -20.95 14.96 3.03
C LYS A 110 -20.40 13.54 2.88
N CYS A 111 -19.20 13.37 2.31
CA CYS A 111 -18.55 12.06 2.28
C CYS A 111 -18.31 11.52 3.69
N VAL A 112 -17.85 12.37 4.62
CA VAL A 112 -17.63 11.94 6.01
C VAL A 112 -18.95 11.60 6.70
N GLU A 113 -19.97 12.44 6.58
CA GLU A 113 -21.32 12.19 7.12
C GLU A 113 -21.87 10.84 6.63
N ASN A 114 -21.91 10.63 5.30
CA ASN A 114 -22.37 9.38 4.69
C ASN A 114 -21.54 8.17 5.11
N TYR A 115 -20.22 8.33 5.29
CA TYR A 115 -19.36 7.24 5.75
C TYR A 115 -19.70 6.82 7.18
N LEU A 116 -20.03 7.79 8.05
CA LEU A 116 -20.33 7.55 9.47
C LEU A 116 -21.71 6.94 9.70
N GLU A 117 -22.67 7.18 8.81
CA GLU A 117 -24.05 6.65 8.88
C GLU A 117 -24.14 5.16 8.56
N LYS A 118 -23.24 4.64 7.71
CA LYS A 118 -23.20 3.23 7.32
C LYS A 118 -22.49 2.39 8.39
N GLU A 119 -23.25 1.54 9.09
CA GLU A 119 -22.71 0.71 10.20
C GLU A 119 -21.63 -0.29 9.73
N GLU A 120 -21.67 -0.73 8.48
CA GLU A 120 -20.69 -1.64 7.90
C GLU A 120 -19.32 -1.00 7.66
N ASN A 121 -19.21 0.33 7.74
CA ASN A 121 -17.97 1.05 7.52
C ASN A 121 -17.09 1.07 8.77
N LYS A 122 -15.86 0.59 8.63
CA LYS A 122 -14.91 0.60 9.74
C LYS A 122 -14.12 1.90 9.75
N LYS A 123 -14.29 2.68 10.82
CA LYS A 123 -13.54 3.92 11.06
C LYS A 123 -12.10 3.60 11.48
N GLY A 124 -11.91 2.53 12.24
CA GLY A 124 -10.62 2.24 12.87
C GLY A 124 -10.27 3.27 13.95
N ASN A 125 -9.09 3.12 14.56
CA ASN A 125 -8.68 3.98 15.68
C ASN A 125 -8.11 5.33 15.24
N SER A 126 -7.75 5.46 13.96
CA SER A 126 -7.02 6.62 13.41
C SER A 126 -7.82 7.42 12.40
N PHE A 127 -9.12 7.13 12.22
CA PHE A 127 -10.01 7.74 11.23
C PHE A 127 -9.81 9.24 11.04
N TRP A 128 -10.12 10.03 12.08
CA TRP A 128 -10.08 11.48 12.05
C TRP A 128 -8.69 12.05 11.75
N LYS A 129 -7.66 11.37 12.28
CA LYS A 129 -6.26 11.73 12.05
C LYS A 129 -5.84 11.46 10.61
N LEU A 130 -6.31 10.36 10.02
CA LEU A 130 -6.01 9.99 8.62
C LEU A 130 -6.72 10.92 7.64
N LEU A 131 -7.98 11.32 7.90
CA LEU A 131 -8.66 12.34 7.10
C LEU A 131 -7.92 13.68 7.14
N TRP A 132 -7.48 14.10 8.33
CA TRP A 132 -6.64 15.30 8.47
C TRP A 132 -5.34 15.19 7.66
N TYR A 133 -4.65 14.05 7.75
CA TYR A 133 -3.43 13.82 6.99
C TYR A 133 -3.65 13.80 5.48
N MET A 134 -4.77 13.25 5.00
CA MET A 134 -5.18 13.30 3.60
C MET A 134 -5.33 14.74 3.12
N LEU A 135 -6.08 15.57 3.85
CA LEU A 135 -6.28 16.97 3.48
C LEU A 135 -4.94 17.75 3.44
N VAL A 136 -4.11 17.60 4.49
CA VAL A 136 -2.81 18.27 4.57
C VAL A 136 -1.86 17.81 3.47
N CYS A 137 -1.79 16.51 3.20
CA CYS A 137 -0.89 15.97 2.19
C CYS A 137 -1.33 16.36 0.78
N CYS A 138 -2.64 16.33 0.49
CA CYS A 138 -3.16 16.76 -0.79
C CYS A 138 -2.92 18.26 -1.03
N ASN A 139 -3.11 19.11 -0.02
CA ASN A 139 -2.78 20.53 -0.12
C ASN A 139 -1.28 20.74 -0.39
N TYR A 140 -0.42 19.99 0.27
CA TYR A 140 1.02 20.01 0.02
C TYR A 140 1.39 19.61 -1.42
N LEU A 141 0.85 18.48 -1.91
CA LEU A 141 1.10 18.01 -3.27
C LEU A 141 0.53 18.98 -4.32
N LYS A 142 -0.65 19.52 -4.08
CA LYS A 142 -1.26 20.57 -4.93
C LYS A 142 -0.33 21.75 -5.09
N ASN A 143 0.16 22.31 -3.98
CA ASN A 143 0.90 23.56 -4.00
C ASN A 143 2.36 23.43 -4.45
N ASN A 144 2.95 22.22 -4.40
CA ASN A 144 4.38 22.03 -4.65
C ASN A 144 4.69 21.06 -5.81
N TYR A 145 3.71 20.25 -6.23
CA TYR A 145 3.93 19.12 -7.15
C TYR A 145 2.76 18.95 -8.13
N ASN A 146 2.17 20.05 -8.60
CA ASN A 146 1.11 20.07 -9.62
C ASN A 146 -0.09 19.16 -9.29
N ALA A 147 -0.40 19.02 -7.99
CA ALA A 147 -1.45 18.12 -7.52
C ALA A 147 -1.30 16.67 -7.99
N SER A 148 -0.06 16.18 -8.13
CA SER A 148 0.21 14.82 -8.59
C SER A 148 1.29 14.14 -7.75
N PHE A 149 0.98 12.92 -7.30
CA PHE A 149 1.92 12.06 -6.60
C PHE A 149 2.94 11.45 -7.57
N SER A 150 2.55 11.15 -8.81
CA SER A 150 3.50 10.73 -9.87
C SER A 150 4.55 11.81 -10.13
N TYR A 151 4.12 13.07 -10.26
CA TYR A 151 5.02 14.21 -10.44
C TYR A 151 5.93 14.40 -9.22
N PHE A 152 5.37 14.29 -8.01
CA PHE A 152 6.16 14.30 -6.76
C PHE A 152 7.27 13.24 -6.78
N LEU A 153 6.95 11.98 -7.09
CA LEU A 153 7.91 10.88 -7.13
C LEU A 153 9.04 11.14 -8.13
N LYS A 154 8.67 11.48 -9.37
CA LYS A 154 9.63 11.81 -10.43
C LYS A 154 10.52 12.98 -10.02
N LYS A 155 9.95 14.05 -9.47
CA LYS A 155 10.71 15.22 -9.02
C LYS A 155 11.71 14.83 -7.93
N LYS A 156 11.31 14.02 -6.95
CA LYS A 156 12.20 13.53 -5.89
C LYS A 156 13.33 12.67 -6.42
N TYR A 157 13.04 11.84 -7.40
CA TYR A 157 14.05 11.01 -8.05
C TYR A 157 15.03 11.86 -8.89
N CYS A 158 14.53 12.82 -9.67
CA CYS A 158 15.35 13.79 -10.40
C CYS A 158 16.28 14.58 -9.47
N GLU A 159 15.79 15.04 -8.31
CA GLU A 159 16.61 15.69 -7.28
C GLU A 159 17.73 14.78 -6.76
N TYR A 160 17.46 13.49 -6.59
CA TYR A 160 18.45 12.50 -6.17
C TYR A 160 19.51 12.27 -7.25
N LYS A 161 19.09 12.08 -8.51
CA LYS A 161 19.98 11.87 -9.66
C LYS A 161 20.67 13.13 -10.16
N LYS A 162 20.24 14.32 -9.71
CA LYS A 162 20.67 15.63 -10.20
C LYS A 162 20.45 15.80 -11.71
N ILE A 163 19.30 15.32 -12.18
CA ILE A 163 18.83 15.50 -13.57
C ILE A 163 17.64 16.47 -13.59
N PRO A 164 17.41 17.21 -14.68
CA PRO A 164 16.33 18.19 -14.75
C PRO A 164 14.94 17.56 -14.75
N ASP A 165 14.77 16.47 -15.49
CA ASP A 165 13.51 15.77 -15.71
C ASP A 165 13.71 14.26 -15.95
N ILE A 166 12.60 13.53 -15.97
CA ILE A 166 12.55 12.10 -16.30
C ILE A 166 11.16 11.79 -16.89
N THR A 167 11.12 10.95 -17.93
CA THR A 167 9.86 10.48 -18.50
C THR A 167 9.24 9.37 -17.63
N ASP A 168 7.95 9.08 -17.80
CA ASP A 168 7.33 7.95 -17.11
C ASP A 168 7.99 6.62 -17.50
N SER A 169 8.31 6.45 -18.79
CA SER A 169 9.02 5.27 -19.29
C SER A 169 10.38 5.09 -18.60
N ASP A 170 11.18 6.15 -18.53
CA ASP A 170 12.50 6.06 -17.88
C ASP A 170 12.38 5.80 -16.37
N PHE A 171 11.38 6.43 -15.72
CA PHE A 171 11.13 6.23 -14.30
C PHE A 171 10.67 4.80 -13.98
N LEU A 172 9.80 4.22 -14.79
CA LEU A 172 9.31 2.85 -14.59
C LEU A 172 10.39 1.79 -14.86
N ASN A 173 11.40 2.11 -15.68
CA ASN A 173 12.56 1.26 -15.96
C ASN A 173 13.72 1.44 -14.96
N ILE A 174 13.54 2.16 -13.85
CA ILE A 174 14.54 2.25 -12.79
C ILE A 174 14.81 0.84 -12.24
N SER A 175 16.10 0.49 -12.11
CA SER A 175 16.49 -0.81 -11.58
C SER A 175 16.14 -0.95 -10.09
N PRO A 176 15.87 -2.17 -9.59
CA PRO A 176 15.59 -2.39 -8.17
C PRO A 176 16.70 -1.87 -7.25
N GLU A 177 17.97 -2.03 -7.63
CA GLU A 177 19.12 -1.58 -6.85
C GLU A 177 19.13 -0.05 -6.72
N ASP A 178 18.85 0.65 -7.82
CA ASP A 178 18.83 2.11 -7.85
C ASP A 178 17.61 2.68 -7.11
N TRP A 179 16.47 2.00 -7.18
CA TRP A 179 15.27 2.34 -6.42
C TRP A 179 15.51 2.24 -4.90
N GLU A 180 16.15 1.17 -4.44
CA GLU A 180 16.49 1.01 -3.03
C GLU A 180 17.51 2.05 -2.55
N GLU A 181 18.49 2.41 -3.38
CA GLU A 181 19.42 3.50 -3.07
C GLU A 181 18.70 4.85 -2.96
N PHE A 182 17.82 5.16 -3.92
CA PHE A 182 16.96 6.34 -3.89
C PHE A 182 16.15 6.41 -2.60
N LYS A 183 15.45 5.33 -2.22
CA LYS A 183 14.67 5.27 -0.97
C LYS A 183 15.53 5.50 0.26
N LYS A 184 16.72 4.89 0.32
CA LYS A 184 17.64 5.02 1.46
C LYS A 184 18.17 6.44 1.64
N ILE A 185 18.50 7.13 0.55
CA ILE A 185 19.08 8.48 0.57
C ILE A 185 17.98 9.53 0.70
N LYS A 186 16.98 9.52 -0.19
CA LYS A 186 15.99 10.59 -0.28
C LYS A 186 14.86 10.45 0.73
N LYS A 187 14.45 9.22 1.05
CA LYS A 187 13.33 8.91 1.97
C LYS A 187 12.07 9.74 1.66
N PRO A 188 11.54 9.67 0.42
CA PRO A 188 10.52 10.59 -0.08
C PRO A 188 9.27 10.68 0.79
N TRP A 189 8.89 9.59 1.47
CA TRP A 189 7.76 9.55 2.39
C TRP A 189 7.84 10.55 3.56
N LYS A 190 9.03 11.05 3.92
CA LYS A 190 9.16 12.04 5.01
C LYS A 190 8.40 13.35 4.76
N GLU A 191 8.15 13.69 3.50
CA GLU A 191 7.42 14.89 3.13
C GLU A 191 5.89 14.67 3.07
N LEU A 192 5.45 13.41 3.09
CA LEU A 192 4.05 13.01 2.90
C LEU A 192 3.36 12.74 4.24
N TYR A 193 2.29 13.47 4.52
CA TYR A 193 1.61 13.41 5.81
C TYR A 193 0.81 12.13 5.96
N GLY A 194 1.10 11.38 7.03
CA GLY A 194 0.46 10.09 7.29
C GLY A 194 1.04 8.91 6.53
N ILE A 195 2.06 9.13 5.69
CA ILE A 195 2.67 8.08 4.87
C ILE A 195 4.05 7.73 5.44
N GLY A 196 4.14 6.57 6.09
CA GLY A 196 5.43 5.98 6.46
C GLY A 196 6.02 5.15 5.33
N GLU A 197 7.27 4.70 5.50
CA GLU A 197 7.98 3.83 4.55
C GLU A 197 7.16 2.60 4.12
N ASN A 198 6.57 1.90 5.09
CA ASN A 198 5.74 0.72 4.82
C ASN A 198 4.52 1.02 3.93
N ILE A 199 3.94 2.21 4.07
CA ILE A 199 2.75 2.64 3.31
C ILE A 199 3.19 3.13 1.94
N PHE A 200 4.31 3.84 1.87
CA PHE A 200 4.94 4.22 0.63
C PHE A 200 5.24 3.00 -0.25
N ASP A 201 5.88 1.97 0.31
CA ASP A 201 6.12 0.71 -0.39
C ASP A 201 4.81 0.01 -0.79
N PHE A 202 3.74 0.16 -0.01
CA PHE A 202 2.43 -0.40 -0.36
C PHE A 202 1.75 0.34 -1.53
N ILE A 203 1.97 1.65 -1.67
CA ILE A 203 1.46 2.45 -2.79
C ILE A 203 2.18 2.05 -4.08
N VAL A 204 3.51 1.98 -4.07
CA VAL A 204 4.32 1.78 -5.30
C VAL A 204 4.61 0.32 -5.62
N GLY A 205 4.52 -0.59 -4.65
CA GLY A 205 4.97 -1.97 -4.78
C GLY A 205 4.12 -2.85 -5.69
N ASP A 206 2.97 -2.37 -6.17
CA ASP A 206 2.07 -3.10 -7.06
C ASP A 206 1.84 -2.45 -8.42
N ILE A 207 2.64 -1.44 -8.77
CA ILE A 207 2.63 -0.85 -10.11
C ILE A 207 3.13 -1.91 -11.10
N LYS A 208 2.27 -2.35 -12.03
CA LYS A 208 2.57 -3.47 -12.93
C LYS A 208 3.73 -3.16 -13.88
N GLU A 209 3.88 -1.90 -14.28
CA GLU A 209 4.86 -1.46 -15.28
C GLU A 209 6.25 -1.20 -14.66
N ALA A 210 6.33 -1.08 -13.34
CA ALA A 210 7.55 -0.66 -12.65
C ALA A 210 8.53 -1.84 -12.46
N GLN A 211 9.68 -1.79 -13.11
CA GLN A 211 10.73 -2.80 -13.01
C GLN A 211 11.23 -2.97 -11.56
N PHE A 212 11.32 -1.89 -10.79
CA PHE A 212 11.66 -1.91 -9.38
C PHE A 212 10.59 -2.60 -8.51
N ALA A 213 9.31 -2.54 -8.89
CA ALA A 213 8.22 -3.17 -8.14
C ALA A 213 8.15 -4.68 -8.38
N ILE A 214 8.30 -5.11 -9.64
CA ILE A 214 8.26 -6.53 -10.06
C ILE A 214 9.29 -7.40 -9.31
N ASN A 215 10.46 -6.84 -9.03
CA ASN A 215 11.54 -7.54 -8.33
C ASN A 215 11.58 -7.28 -6.82
N SER A 216 10.58 -6.60 -6.27
CA SER A 216 10.50 -6.34 -4.83
C SER A 216 10.07 -7.59 -4.06
N PHE A 217 10.67 -7.81 -2.89
CA PHE A 217 10.31 -8.88 -1.98
C PHE A 217 10.44 -8.38 -0.54
N LYS A 218 9.39 -8.56 0.27
CA LYS A 218 9.42 -8.23 1.70
C LYS A 218 9.35 -9.49 2.54
N LEU A 219 10.37 -9.72 3.37
CA LEU A 219 10.39 -10.85 4.30
C LEU A 219 9.62 -10.53 5.60
N ASP A 220 8.29 -10.51 5.49
CA ASP A 220 7.39 -10.28 6.64
C ASP A 220 7.14 -11.55 7.47
N SER A 221 6.29 -11.44 8.50
CA SER A 221 5.94 -12.56 9.37
C SER A 221 5.20 -13.69 8.63
N ALA A 222 4.38 -13.37 7.63
CA ALA A 222 3.66 -14.36 6.83
C ALA A 222 4.64 -15.18 5.97
N ASN A 223 5.57 -14.51 5.29
CA ASN A 223 6.62 -15.14 4.50
C ASN A 223 7.54 -16.00 5.38
N LYS A 224 8.00 -15.48 6.53
CA LYS A 224 8.83 -16.25 7.47
C LYS A 224 8.11 -17.49 7.97
N HIS A 225 6.82 -17.36 8.32
CA HIS A 225 5.99 -18.46 8.79
C HIS A 225 5.82 -19.54 7.72
N PHE A 226 5.50 -19.13 6.50
CA PHE A 226 5.39 -20.02 5.34
C PHE A 226 6.65 -20.84 5.11
N LEU A 227 7.81 -20.16 5.02
CA LEU A 227 9.10 -20.81 4.77
C LEU A 227 9.48 -21.80 5.87
N LYS A 228 9.12 -21.52 7.12
CA LYS A 228 9.36 -22.43 8.26
C LYS A 228 8.44 -23.65 8.23
N ILE A 229 7.13 -23.44 8.13
CA ILE A 229 6.14 -24.53 8.13
C ILE A 229 6.39 -25.51 6.99
N THR A 230 6.69 -24.98 5.81
CA THR A 230 6.95 -25.81 4.64
C THR A 230 8.24 -26.61 4.75
N GLY A 231 9.20 -26.16 5.58
CA GLY A 231 10.53 -26.73 5.69
C GLY A 231 11.53 -26.12 4.71
N ILE A 232 11.10 -25.19 3.85
CA ILE A 232 11.95 -24.50 2.86
C ILE A 232 13.08 -23.72 3.56
N SER A 233 12.85 -23.21 4.77
CA SER A 233 13.88 -22.49 5.54
C SER A 233 15.17 -23.30 5.74
N LYS A 234 15.09 -24.63 5.78
CA LYS A 234 16.27 -25.51 5.91
C LYS A 234 17.20 -25.45 4.70
N LEU A 235 16.67 -25.13 3.52
CA LEU A 235 17.45 -24.98 2.28
C LEU A 235 18.11 -23.60 2.16
N ILE A 236 17.59 -22.62 2.89
CA ILE A 236 18.05 -21.22 2.85
C ILE A 236 19.19 -21.00 3.85
N GLY A 237 19.17 -21.72 4.97
CA GLY A 237 20.07 -21.47 6.09
C GLY A 237 19.58 -20.31 6.94
N ASP A 238 20.37 -19.24 7.03
CA ASP A 238 19.96 -18.03 7.77
C ASP A 238 18.80 -17.31 7.07
N LEU A 239 17.68 -17.16 7.77
CA LEU A 239 16.40 -16.69 7.24
C LEU A 239 16.32 -15.15 7.26
N ASN A 240 17.18 -14.53 6.45
CA ASN A 240 17.17 -13.10 6.17
C ASN A 240 16.71 -12.81 4.72
N GLU A 241 16.31 -11.57 4.46
CA GLU A 241 15.69 -11.18 3.18
C GLU A 241 16.60 -11.43 1.97
N LYS A 242 17.89 -11.09 2.08
CA LYS A 242 18.90 -11.32 1.04
C LYS A 242 19.02 -12.80 0.68
N ASN A 243 19.10 -13.67 1.68
CA ASN A 243 19.23 -15.11 1.47
C ASN A 243 17.95 -15.70 0.85
N VAL A 244 16.77 -15.25 1.28
CA VAL A 244 15.49 -15.67 0.71
C VAL A 244 15.40 -15.26 -0.76
N ILE A 245 15.72 -13.99 -1.10
CA ILE A 245 15.72 -13.52 -2.48
C ILE A 245 16.67 -14.34 -3.36
N ASN A 246 17.89 -14.58 -2.89
CA ASN A 246 18.87 -15.37 -3.61
C ASN A 246 18.39 -16.81 -3.84
N PHE A 247 17.76 -17.42 -2.84
CA PHE A 247 17.16 -18.75 -2.96
C PHE A 247 16.03 -18.75 -4.00
N LEU A 248 15.08 -17.83 -3.91
CA LEU A 248 13.95 -17.74 -4.84
C LEU A 248 14.40 -17.53 -6.29
N LYS A 249 15.39 -16.66 -6.52
CA LYS A 249 15.98 -16.46 -7.86
C LYS A 249 16.59 -17.76 -8.43
N LYS A 250 17.25 -18.57 -7.59
CA LYS A 250 17.83 -19.87 -8.01
C LYS A 250 16.79 -20.92 -8.38
N LEU A 251 15.54 -20.78 -7.91
CA LEU A 251 14.49 -21.73 -8.26
C LEU A 251 14.05 -21.61 -9.73
N ASN A 252 14.33 -20.48 -10.40
CA ASN A 252 13.96 -20.22 -11.79
C ASN A 252 12.47 -20.49 -12.07
N LEU A 253 11.60 -19.97 -11.19
CA LEU A 253 10.15 -20.10 -11.31
C LEU A 253 9.62 -19.12 -12.38
N PRO A 254 8.49 -19.43 -13.06
CA PRO A 254 7.88 -18.56 -14.07
C PRO A 254 7.14 -17.35 -13.45
N TYR A 255 7.57 -16.92 -12.26
CA TYR A 255 6.94 -15.89 -11.45
C TYR A 255 7.99 -14.92 -10.93
N THR A 256 7.61 -13.66 -10.88
CA THR A 256 8.44 -12.59 -10.36
C THR A 256 8.53 -12.69 -8.84
N LEU A 257 9.54 -12.04 -8.23
CA LEU A 257 9.67 -12.02 -6.77
C LEU A 257 8.44 -11.41 -6.10
N ARG A 258 7.86 -10.37 -6.71
CA ARG A 258 6.65 -9.72 -6.20
C ARG A 258 5.44 -10.66 -6.22
N GLU A 259 5.24 -11.40 -7.30
CA GLU A 259 4.14 -12.37 -7.41
C GLU A 259 4.30 -13.51 -6.40
N ILE A 260 5.52 -14.01 -6.22
CA ILE A 260 5.82 -15.00 -5.18
C ILE A 260 5.49 -14.43 -3.80
N ASN A 261 5.89 -13.19 -3.51
CA ASN A 261 5.63 -12.54 -2.23
C ASN A 261 4.13 -12.34 -1.97
N LYS A 262 3.37 -11.87 -2.97
CA LYS A 262 1.90 -11.71 -2.88
C LYS A 262 1.17 -13.04 -2.74
N GLY A 263 1.61 -14.07 -3.46
CA GLY A 263 1.04 -15.41 -3.42
C GLY A 263 1.19 -16.03 -2.04
N ILE A 264 2.41 -15.99 -1.50
CA ILE A 264 2.69 -16.47 -0.13
C ILE A 264 1.90 -15.66 0.91
N TYR A 265 1.88 -14.33 0.79
CA TYR A 265 1.12 -13.48 1.70
C TYR A 265 -0.37 -13.84 1.70
N THR A 266 -0.97 -13.96 0.52
CA THR A 266 -2.39 -14.33 0.34
C THR A 266 -2.68 -15.71 0.92
N TYR A 267 -1.78 -16.67 0.68
CA TYR A 267 -1.87 -18.03 1.19
C TYR A 267 -1.78 -18.12 2.72
N CYS A 268 -1.05 -17.20 3.34
CA CYS A 268 -0.93 -17.13 4.80
C CYS A 268 -1.91 -16.13 5.44
N SER A 269 -2.73 -15.45 4.64
CA SER A 269 -3.56 -14.35 5.09
C SER A 269 -4.58 -14.78 6.15
N LYS A 270 -4.78 -13.92 7.15
CA LYS A 270 -5.83 -14.11 8.16
C LYS A 270 -7.20 -13.76 7.57
N THR A 271 -7.25 -12.71 6.75
CA THR A 271 -8.50 -12.21 6.17
C THR A 271 -9.04 -13.13 5.08
N GLU A 272 -8.16 -13.85 4.38
CA GLU A 272 -8.53 -14.87 3.39
C GLU A 272 -8.49 -16.29 3.96
N SER A 273 -8.51 -16.44 5.30
CA SER A 273 -8.27 -17.75 5.92
C SER A 273 -9.33 -18.82 5.59
N SER A 274 -10.55 -18.40 5.22
CA SER A 274 -11.60 -19.28 4.70
C SER A 274 -11.27 -19.84 3.32
N ASN A 275 -10.52 -19.09 2.50
CA ASN A 275 -10.20 -19.42 1.12
C ASN A 275 -8.81 -20.06 0.96
N PHE A 276 -7.79 -19.53 1.67
CA PHE A 276 -6.38 -19.92 1.49
C PHE A 276 -5.60 -20.22 2.77
N GLY A 277 -6.17 -20.09 3.97
CA GLY A 277 -5.47 -20.12 5.27
C GLY A 277 -4.82 -21.46 5.70
N PHE A 278 -4.38 -22.29 4.77
CA PHE A 278 -3.86 -23.65 4.95
C PHE A 278 -2.64 -23.73 5.88
N CYS A 279 -1.80 -22.70 5.91
CA CYS A 279 -0.61 -22.64 6.77
C CYS A 279 -0.90 -22.13 8.20
N ARG A 280 -2.16 -21.88 8.58
CA ARG A 280 -2.50 -21.36 9.91
C ARG A 280 -3.06 -22.41 10.87
N ASN A 281 -3.63 -23.48 10.33
CA ASN A 281 -4.37 -24.46 11.12
C ASN A 281 -4.05 -25.89 10.64
N LYS A 282 -3.60 -26.76 11.56
CA LYS A 282 -3.32 -28.18 11.31
C LYS A 282 -4.49 -28.92 10.65
N THR A 283 -5.72 -28.56 11.00
CA THR A 283 -6.95 -29.17 10.46
C THR A 283 -7.17 -28.79 9.00
N ILE A 284 -6.98 -27.51 8.63
CA ILE A 284 -7.14 -27.03 7.25
C ILE A 284 -5.95 -27.47 6.39
N CYS A 285 -4.76 -27.59 6.97
CA CYS A 285 -3.56 -28.10 6.30
C CYS A 285 -3.77 -29.48 5.66
N LYS A 286 -4.61 -30.34 6.24
CA LYS A 286 -4.94 -31.65 5.63
C LYS A 286 -5.64 -31.54 4.27
N LYS A 287 -6.31 -30.41 4.00
CA LYS A 287 -6.99 -30.12 2.73
C LYS A 287 -6.08 -29.41 1.72
N CYS A 288 -4.82 -29.16 2.08
CA CYS A 288 -3.84 -28.49 1.23
C CYS A 288 -3.32 -29.45 0.16
N GLY A 289 -3.35 -29.01 -1.11
CA GLY A 289 -2.89 -29.80 -2.27
C GLY A 289 -1.38 -30.08 -2.33
N ILE A 290 -0.60 -29.54 -1.39
CA ILE A 290 0.84 -29.81 -1.22
C ILE A 290 1.16 -30.37 0.17
N SER A 291 0.16 -30.90 0.88
CA SER A 291 0.36 -31.41 2.24
C SER A 291 1.26 -32.64 2.27
N ASP A 292 1.33 -33.44 1.22
CA ASP A 292 2.18 -34.62 1.11
C ASP A 292 3.67 -34.28 1.01
N ILE A 293 4.02 -33.15 0.38
CA ILE A 293 5.41 -32.72 0.14
C ILE A 293 5.92 -31.67 1.14
N CYS A 294 5.05 -31.16 2.02
CA CYS A 294 5.34 -30.16 3.04
C CYS A 294 5.73 -30.80 4.37
N GLU A 295 6.74 -30.26 5.07
CA GLU A 295 7.20 -30.80 6.36
C GLU A 295 6.21 -30.55 7.53
N LYS A 296 5.32 -29.55 7.41
CA LYS A 296 4.28 -29.20 8.40
C LYS A 296 4.86 -28.86 9.78
N ASN A 297 5.94 -28.09 9.82
CA ASN A 297 6.58 -27.64 11.05
C ASN A 297 5.76 -26.54 11.77
N PHE A 298 4.57 -26.89 12.27
CA PHE A 298 3.68 -26.02 13.04
C PHE A 298 4.21 -25.72 14.45
#